data_AF-A0A6A4X2I9-F1
#
_entry.id   AF-A0A6A4X2I9-F1
#
_cell.length_a   1.000
_cell.length_b   1.000
_cell.length_c   1.000
_cell.angle_alpha   90.00
_cell.angle_beta   90.00
_cell.angle_gamma   90.00
#
_symmetry.space_group_name_H-M   'P 1'
#
loop_
_entity.id
_entity.type
_entity.pdbx_description
1 polymer ?
#
loop_
_entity_poly.entity_id
_entity_poly.type
_entity_poly.pdbx_seq_one_letter_code
_entity_poly.pdbx_strand_id
1 'polypeptide(L)'
;MSGHDSNVSYTGRQVFDDVATELAMAILQYFQTSPPEERLYRCMRALAKFAQVSYNDVPQLIKMIGPEPGKFRGQSARTDELIAELETRLARVQM
;
A
#
# COMPACT_ATOMS: atom_id res chain seq x y z
N MET A 1 40.68 -6.08 10.58
CA MET A 1 40.87 -4.82 9.80
C MET A 1 40.25 -5.12 8.44
N SER A 2 39.17 -4.53 7.95
CA SER A 2 38.50 -3.23 8.07
C SER A 2 37.00 -3.53 7.90
N GLY A 3 36.08 -3.10 8.77
CA GLY A 3 35.64 -1.70 8.78
C GLY A 3 34.77 -1.40 7.54
N HIS A 4 33.52 -1.88 7.53
CA HIS A 4 32.48 -1.40 6.63
C HIS A 4 31.14 -1.32 7.37
N ASP A 5 31.16 -0.69 8.55
CA ASP A 5 29.97 0.00 9.03
C ASP A 5 29.86 1.29 8.21
N SER A 6 29.35 1.16 7.00
CA SER A 6 28.80 2.30 6.27
C SER A 6 27.64 2.83 7.11
N ASN A 7 27.87 3.92 7.82
CA ASN A 7 26.82 4.71 8.48
C ASN A 7 25.79 5.11 7.41
N VAL A 8 24.76 4.28 7.21
CA VAL A 8 23.62 4.60 6.38
C VAL A 8 22.85 5.69 7.14
N SER A 9 23.07 6.94 6.75
CA SER A 9 22.29 8.05 7.27
C SER A 9 20.95 8.03 6.56
N TYR A 10 19.97 7.32 7.13
CA TYR A 10 18.61 7.32 6.63
C TYR A 10 18.03 8.72 6.78
N THR A 11 17.58 9.30 5.66
CA THR A 11 16.77 10.51 5.74
C THR A 11 15.43 10.14 6.37
N GLY A 12 14.79 11.07 7.10
CA GLY A 12 13.48 10.82 7.69
C GLY A 12 12.45 10.33 6.67
N ARG A 13 12.54 10.80 5.42
CA ARG A 13 11.71 10.33 4.29
C ARG A 13 11.87 8.83 4.03
N GLN A 14 13.10 8.34 3.95
CA GLN A 14 13.37 6.93 3.63
C GLN A 14 12.73 5.99 4.67
N VAL A 15 12.81 6.35 5.95
CA VAL A 15 12.16 5.59 7.02
C VAL A 15 10.63 5.57 6.87
N PHE A 16 10.01 6.68 6.45
CA PHE A 16 8.56 6.71 6.20
C PHE A 16 8.16 5.86 5.00
N ASP A 17 8.96 5.84 3.93
CA ASP A 17 8.71 5.02 2.75
C ASP A 17 8.85 3.52 3.09
N ASP A 18 9.88 3.14 3.84
CA ASP A 18 10.08 1.76 4.32
C ASP A 18 8.91 1.30 5.21
N VAL A 19 8.49 2.11 6.18
CA VAL A 19 7.33 1.77 7.03
C VAL A 19 6.03 1.70 6.22
N ALA A 20 5.81 2.61 5.27
CA ALA A 20 4.62 2.60 4.42
C ALA A 20 4.55 1.34 3.55
N THR A 21 5.69 0.89 3.01
CA THR A 21 5.76 -0.32 2.18
C THR A 21 5.54 -1.59 3.00
N GLU A 22 6.14 -1.73 4.18
CA GLU A 22 5.90 -2.86 5.08
C GLU A 22 4.42 -2.96 5.52
N LEU A 23 3.82 -1.84 5.91
CA LEU A 23 2.41 -1.80 6.29
C LEU A 23 1.49 -2.09 5.10
N ALA A 24 1.83 -1.61 3.89
CA ALA A 24 1.09 -1.94 2.68
C ALA A 24 1.16 -3.45 2.37
N MET A 25 2.34 -4.07 2.48
CA MET A 25 2.50 -5.52 2.30
C MET A 25 1.66 -6.31 3.29
N ALA A 26 1.64 -5.92 4.56
CA ALA A 26 0.83 -6.57 5.59
C ALA A 26 -0.69 -6.47 5.29
N ILE A 27 -1.14 -5.29 4.83
CA ILE A 27 -2.54 -5.10 4.40
C ILE A 27 -2.88 -5.97 3.19
N LEU A 28 -2.00 -6.04 2.18
CA LEU A 28 -2.21 -6.85 0.99
C LEU A 28 -2.29 -8.35 1.33
N GLN A 29 -1.45 -8.82 2.24
CA GLN A 29 -1.56 -10.18 2.78
C GLN A 29 -2.87 -10.40 3.55
N TYR A 30 -3.28 -9.44 4.38
CA TYR A 30 -4.56 -9.51 5.11
C TYR A 30 -5.78 -9.55 4.17
N PHE A 31 -5.74 -8.85 3.04
CA PHE A 31 -6.79 -8.91 2.02
C PHE A 31 -6.98 -10.30 1.42
N GLN A 32 -5.96 -11.16 1.42
CA GLN A 32 -6.10 -12.54 0.95
C GLN A 32 -7.04 -13.37 1.82
N THR A 33 -7.28 -12.97 3.09
CA THR A 33 -8.20 -13.68 3.99
C THR A 33 -9.67 -13.28 3.80
N SER A 34 -9.99 -12.40 2.83
CA SER A 34 -11.33 -11.85 2.61
C SER A 34 -11.97 -11.27 3.89
N PRO A 35 -11.36 -10.21 4.46
CA PRO A 35 -11.77 -9.68 5.75
C PRO A 35 -13.20 -9.10 5.75
N PRO A 36 -13.87 -9.03 6.91
CA PRO A 36 -15.18 -8.41 7.03
C PRO A 36 -15.11 -6.92 6.68
N GLU A 37 -16.21 -6.40 6.15
CA GLU A 37 -16.28 -5.09 5.49
C GLU A 37 -15.72 -3.93 6.33
N GLU A 38 -16.00 -3.87 7.64
CA GLU A 38 -15.49 -2.80 8.49
C GLU A 38 -13.95 -2.79 8.56
N ARG A 39 -13.32 -3.96 8.59
CA ARG A 39 -11.85 -4.07 8.60
C ARG A 39 -11.28 -3.84 7.21
N LEU A 40 -11.93 -4.36 6.17
CA LEU A 40 -11.60 -4.09 4.78
C LEU A 40 -11.58 -2.58 4.50
N TYR A 41 -12.62 -1.84 4.88
CA TYR A 41 -12.72 -0.40 4.72
C TYR A 41 -11.55 0.34 5.39
N ARG A 42 -11.26 0.02 6.66
CA ARG A 42 -10.16 0.65 7.40
C ARG A 42 -8.79 0.38 6.75
N CYS A 43 -8.55 -0.86 6.35
CA CYS A 43 -7.31 -1.26 5.67
C CYS A 43 -7.20 -0.64 4.26
N MET A 44 -8.28 -0.59 3.50
CA MET A 44 -8.32 0.05 2.18
C MET A 44 -8.02 1.56 2.29
N ARG A 45 -8.59 2.21 3.31
CA ARG A 45 -8.31 3.62 3.59
C ARG A 45 -6.85 3.87 3.98
N ALA A 46 -6.26 2.98 4.78
CA ALA A 46 -4.85 3.05 5.12
C ALA A 46 -3.96 2.83 3.89
N LEU A 47 -4.28 1.84 3.06
CA LEU A 47 -3.57 1.54 1.82
C LEU A 47 -3.60 2.74 0.84
N ALA A 48 -4.75 3.38 0.67
CA ALA A 48 -4.87 4.59 -0.13
C ALA A 48 -3.99 5.74 0.38
N LYS A 49 -3.86 5.90 1.70
CA LYS A 49 -2.93 6.87 2.30
C LYS A 49 -1.46 6.49 2.09
N PHE A 50 -1.10 5.22 2.22
CA PHE A 50 0.28 4.79 1.98
C PHE A 50 0.67 4.99 0.53
N ALA A 51 -0.24 4.77 -0.42
CA ALA A 51 -0.04 5.10 -1.83
C ALA A 51 0.05 6.62 -2.12
N GLN A 52 -0.33 7.49 -1.17
CA GLN A 52 -0.10 8.94 -1.24
C GLN A 52 1.28 9.32 -0.70
N VAL A 53 1.71 8.67 0.39
CA VAL A 53 2.98 8.95 1.06
C VAL A 53 4.15 8.41 0.26
N SER A 54 4.13 7.11 -0.05
CA SER A 54 5.10 6.45 -0.93
C SER A 54 4.45 6.26 -2.30
N TYR A 55 4.62 7.28 -3.14
CA TYR A 55 3.87 7.43 -4.39
C TYR A 55 4.29 6.47 -5.53
N ASN A 56 5.46 5.82 -5.41
CA ASN A 56 5.96 4.83 -6.36
C ASN A 56 5.87 3.42 -5.78
N ASP A 57 6.52 3.20 -4.62
CA ASP A 57 6.78 1.85 -4.13
C ASP A 57 5.49 1.15 -3.70
N VAL A 58 4.61 1.84 -2.96
CA VAL A 58 3.33 1.25 -2.53
C VAL A 58 2.43 0.90 -3.74
N PRO A 59 2.21 1.79 -4.73
CA PRO A 59 1.52 1.41 -5.96
C PRO A 59 2.15 0.22 -6.71
N GLN A 60 3.48 0.14 -6.79
CA GLN A 60 4.17 -1.00 -7.40
C GLN A 60 3.92 -2.29 -6.61
N LEU A 61 3.97 -2.24 -5.28
CA LEU A 61 3.66 -3.39 -4.42
C LEU A 61 2.24 -3.89 -4.60
N ILE A 62 1.26 -2.97 -4.71
CA ILE A 62 -0.13 -3.34 -4.96
C ILE A 62 -0.27 -4.11 -6.28
N LYS A 63 0.41 -3.65 -7.34
CA LYS A 63 0.42 -4.34 -8.64
C LYS A 63 1.12 -5.69 -8.61
N MET A 64 2.22 -5.81 -7.85
CA MET A 64 3.05 -7.01 -7.84
C MET A 64 2.53 -8.12 -6.92
N ILE A 65 1.98 -7.76 -5.75
CA ILE A 65 1.59 -8.72 -4.71
C ILE A 65 0.09 -9.02 -4.78
N GLY A 66 -0.74 -8.01 -5.03
CA GLY A 66 -2.20 -8.13 -4.98
C GLY A 66 -2.75 -8.56 -3.59
N PRO A 67 -4.05 -8.85 -3.48
CA PRO A 67 -5.04 -8.82 -4.55
C PRO A 67 -5.31 -7.39 -5.05
N GLU A 68 -5.69 -7.26 -6.33
CA GLU A 68 -6.09 -5.97 -6.90
C GLU A 68 -7.25 -5.36 -6.10
N PRO A 69 -7.22 -4.04 -5.80
CA PRO A 69 -8.27 -3.38 -5.01
C PRO A 69 -9.69 -3.61 -5.55
N GLY A 70 -9.81 -3.67 -6.88
CA GLY A 70 -11.07 -3.93 -7.59
C GLY A 70 -11.78 -5.24 -7.20
N LYS A 71 -11.04 -6.22 -6.67
CA LYS A 71 -11.61 -7.49 -6.15
C LYS A 71 -12.69 -7.27 -5.08
N PHE A 72 -12.62 -6.15 -4.37
CA PHE A 72 -13.51 -5.85 -3.26
C PHE A 72 -14.69 -4.95 -3.62
N ARG A 73 -14.87 -4.63 -4.91
CA ARG A 73 -15.99 -3.79 -5.36
C ARG A 73 -17.33 -4.40 -4.99
N GLY A 74 -18.28 -3.55 -4.61
CA GLY A 74 -19.65 -3.94 -4.25
C GLY A 74 -19.83 -4.42 -2.80
N GLN A 75 -18.76 -4.47 -1.99
CA GLN A 75 -18.89 -4.75 -0.56
C GLN A 75 -19.55 -3.60 0.21
N SER A 76 -19.22 -2.35 -0.14
CA SER A 76 -19.89 -1.14 0.36
C SER A 76 -19.51 0.08 -0.46
N ALA A 77 -20.40 1.08 -0.52
CA ALA A 77 -20.16 2.32 -1.25
C ALA A 77 -18.87 3.05 -0.80
N ARG A 78 -18.63 3.09 0.53
CA ARG A 78 -17.42 3.71 1.10
C ARG A 78 -16.12 2.98 0.71
N THR A 79 -16.18 1.67 0.47
CA THR A 79 -15.04 0.90 0.00
C THR A 79 -14.84 1.12 -1.49
N ASP A 80 -15.92 1.18 -2.27
CA ASP A 80 -15.89 1.46 -3.71
C ASP A 80 -15.28 2.83 -4.03
N GLU A 81 -15.57 3.84 -3.22
CA GLU A 81 -14.95 5.18 -3.33
C GLU A 81 -13.43 5.12 -3.17
N LEU A 82 -12.94 4.38 -2.17
CA LEU A 82 -11.51 4.22 -1.92
C LEU A 82 -10.82 3.41 -3.03
N ILE A 83 -11.50 2.38 -3.55
CA ILE A 83 -11.01 1.60 -4.69
C ILE A 83 -10.85 2.49 -5.91
N ALA A 84 -11.83 3.34 -6.21
CA ALA A 84 -11.75 4.27 -7.34
C ALA A 84 -10.59 5.29 -7.17
N GLU A 85 -10.39 5.81 -5.96
CA GLU A 85 -9.24 6.66 -5.67
C GLU A 85 -7.91 5.93 -5.92
N LEU A 86 -7.80 4.69 -5.43
CA LEU A 86 -6.58 3.91 -5.53
C LEU A 86 -6.29 3.52 -6.98
N GLU A 87 -7.27 3.03 -7.73
CA GLU A 87 -7.12 2.69 -9.15
C GLU A 87 -6.69 3.90 -10.00
N THR A 88 -7.22 5.10 -9.71
CA THR A 88 -6.78 6.34 -10.37
C THR A 88 -5.30 6.61 -10.15
N ARG A 89 -4.75 6.23 -8.99
CA ARG A 89 -3.32 6.36 -8.68
C ARG A 89 -2.51 5.27 -9.36
N LEU A 90 -2.97 4.01 -9.29
CA LEU A 90 -2.29 2.88 -9.91
C LEU A 90 -2.12 3.06 -11.42
N ALA A 91 -3.09 3.70 -12.08
CA ALA A 91 -3.02 4.02 -13.51
C ALA A 91 -1.86 4.98 -13.89
N ARG A 92 -1.34 5.77 -12.93
CA ARG A 92 -0.24 6.72 -13.17
C ARG A 92 1.14 6.11 -13.04
N VAL A 93 1.25 4.96 -12.40
CA VAL A 93 2.52 4.27 -12.20
C VAL A 93 2.79 3.37 -13.41
N GLN A 94 3.87 3.62 -14.14
CA GLN A 94 4.30 2.74 -15.24
C GLN A 94 4.75 1.38 -14.67
N MET A 95 4.47 0.30 -15.42
CA MET A 95 4.94 -1.04 -15.08
C MET A 95 6.43 -1.19 -15.36
#